data_AF-A0A7C3IHM4-F1
#
_entry.id   AF-A0A7C3IHM4-F1
#
_cell.length_a   1.000
_cell.length_b   1.000
_cell.length_c   1.000
_cell.angle_alpha   90.00
_cell.angle_beta   90.00
_cell.angle_gamma   90.00
#
_symmetry.space_group_name_H-M   'P 1'
#
loop_
_entity.id
_entity.type
_entity.pdbx_description
1 polymer ?
#
loop_
_entity_poly.entity_id
_entity_poly.type
_entity_poly.pdbx_seq_one_letter_code
_entity_poly.pdbx_strand_id
1 'polypeptide(L)'
;METARSALVEMFRQTGPIRINDDGIALSGTICRILVLPGHAKEAVDNLKWISENVGNEVGVSVMAQYVPAYRATEIQPWNRRIFISEYDMVKETMEVLNFEICWIQDIEGRTEENLIGYKMPPGSTTG
;
A
#
# COMPACT_ATOMS: atom_id res chain seq x y z
N MET A 1 -13.27 8.23 6.28
CA MET A 1 -12.87 6.90 5.77
C MET A 1 -14.01 6.18 5.06
N GLU A 2 -15.24 6.24 5.56
CA GLU A 2 -16.40 5.51 5.02
C GLU A 2 -16.60 5.70 3.51
N THR A 3 -16.52 6.92 3.00
CA THR A 3 -16.64 7.19 1.55
C THR A 3 -15.56 6.51 0.72
N ALA A 4 -14.30 6.53 1.19
CA ALA A 4 -13.18 5.90 0.47
C ALA A 4 -13.31 4.37 0.46
N ARG A 5 -13.76 3.80 1.58
CA ARG A 5 -14.04 2.36 1.72
C ARG A 5 -15.15 1.90 0.80
N SER A 6 -16.29 2.60 0.79
CA SER A 6 -17.41 2.29 -0.12
C SER A 6 -17.03 2.45 -1.58
N ALA A 7 -16.25 3.48 -1.92
CA ALA A 7 -15.74 3.65 -3.28
C ALA A 7 -14.83 2.48 -3.69
N LEU A 8 -13.92 2.03 -2.81
CA LEU A 8 -13.03 0.91 -3.11
C LEU A 8 -13.79 -0.39 -3.38
N VAL A 9 -14.78 -0.70 -2.54
CA VAL A 9 -15.63 -1.89 -2.74
C VAL A 9 -16.35 -1.82 -4.08
N GLU A 10 -16.91 -0.67 -4.42
CA GLU A 10 -17.63 -0.51 -5.69
C GLU A 10 -16.68 -0.56 -6.90
N MET A 11 -15.49 0.05 -6.81
CA MET A 11 -14.47 -0.02 -7.86
C MET A 11 -14.01 -1.47 -8.10
N PHE A 12 -13.77 -2.22 -7.01
CA PHE A 12 -13.39 -3.63 -7.10
C PHE A 12 -14.55 -4.49 -7.63
N ARG A 13 -15.79 -4.22 -7.23
CA ARG A 13 -16.98 -4.90 -7.78
C ARG A 13 -17.11 -4.72 -9.29
N GLN A 14 -16.76 -3.54 -9.81
CA GLN A 14 -16.86 -3.21 -11.24
C GLN A 14 -15.72 -3.78 -12.07
N THR A 15 -14.49 -3.76 -11.54
CA THR A 15 -13.26 -4.05 -12.33
C THR A 15 -12.54 -5.31 -11.92
N GLY A 16 -12.74 -5.79 -10.69
CA GLY A 16 -12.17 -7.00 -10.14
C GLY A 16 -10.67 -6.93 -9.81
N PRO A 17 -10.04 -8.10 -9.66
CA PRO A 17 -8.60 -8.26 -9.46
C PRO A 17 -7.79 -7.60 -10.57
N ILE A 18 -6.59 -7.13 -10.23
CA ILE A 18 -5.71 -6.56 -11.24
C ILE A 18 -5.18 -7.63 -12.19
N ARG A 19 -5.28 -7.36 -13.50
CA ARG A 19 -4.71 -8.19 -14.56
C ARG A 19 -3.54 -7.48 -15.19
N ILE A 20 -2.40 -8.16 -15.23
CA ILE A 20 -1.13 -7.63 -15.74
C ILE A 20 -0.71 -8.53 -16.91
N ASN A 21 -0.22 -7.94 -18.00
CA ASN A 21 0.34 -8.70 -19.12
C ASN A 21 1.78 -9.16 -18.84
N ASP A 22 2.38 -9.88 -19.79
CA ASP A 22 3.74 -10.40 -19.67
C ASP A 22 4.82 -9.29 -19.60
N ASP A 23 4.50 -8.08 -20.09
CA ASP A 23 5.37 -6.90 -20.03
C ASP A 23 5.25 -6.12 -18.71
N GLY A 24 4.42 -6.58 -17.77
CA GLY A 24 4.20 -5.91 -16.48
C GLY A 24 3.21 -4.73 -16.53
N ILE A 25 2.47 -4.56 -17.62
CA ILE A 25 1.48 -3.50 -17.79
C ILE A 25 0.11 -3.95 -17.27
N ALA A 26 -0.49 -3.14 -16.40
CA ALA A 26 -1.85 -3.34 -15.93
C ALA A 26 -2.86 -3.13 -17.07
N LEU A 27 -3.62 -4.18 -17.40
CA LEU A 27 -4.65 -4.15 -18.44
C LEU A 27 -6.02 -3.74 -17.89
N SER A 28 -6.34 -4.17 -16.66
CA SER A 28 -7.63 -3.91 -16.00
C SER A 28 -7.55 -4.21 -14.49
N GLY A 29 -8.56 -3.77 -13.74
CA GLY A 29 -8.75 -4.10 -12.32
C GLY A 29 -8.54 -2.91 -11.40
N THR A 30 -8.53 -3.18 -10.09
CA THR A 30 -8.39 -2.15 -9.05
C THR A 30 -7.03 -2.22 -8.35
N ILE A 31 -6.42 -1.05 -8.17
CA ILE A 31 -5.26 -0.84 -7.28
C ILE A 31 -5.66 0.11 -6.16
N CYS A 32 -5.51 -0.34 -4.91
CA CYS A 32 -5.59 0.50 -3.72
C CYS A 32 -4.20 1.02 -3.35
N ARG A 33 -4.03 2.35 -3.30
CA ARG A 33 -2.77 2.98 -2.87
C ARG A 33 -2.95 3.51 -1.45
N ILE A 34 -2.10 3.06 -0.54
CA ILE A 34 -2.09 3.50 0.86
C ILE A 34 -0.85 4.36 1.08
N LEU A 35 -1.08 5.62 1.45
CA LEU A 35 -0.02 6.51 1.91
C LEU A 35 0.16 6.32 3.41
N VAL A 36 1.35 5.90 3.83
CA VAL A 36 1.67 5.81 5.27
C VAL A 36 2.05 7.20 5.76
N LEU A 37 1.40 7.62 6.84
CA LEU A 37 1.59 8.92 7.46
C LEU A 37 2.39 8.78 8.76
N PRO A 38 3.25 9.77 9.11
CA PRO A 38 4.09 9.70 10.30
C PRO A 38 3.22 9.64 11.56
N GLY A 39 3.44 8.64 12.41
CA GLY A 39 2.64 8.40 13.62
C GLY A 39 1.35 7.62 13.39
N HIS A 40 1.04 7.25 12.14
CA HIS A 40 -0.22 6.64 11.74
C HIS A 40 -0.05 5.27 11.05
N ALA A 41 1.09 4.59 11.26
CA ALA A 41 1.32 3.24 10.72
C ALA A 41 0.22 2.24 11.12
N LYS A 42 -0.24 2.31 12.37
CA LYS A 42 -1.33 1.46 12.87
C LYS A 42 -2.63 1.65 12.08
N GLU A 43 -2.94 2.89 11.68
CA GLU A 43 -4.11 3.18 10.86
C GLU A 43 -3.98 2.56 9.46
N ALA A 44 -2.78 2.60 8.86
CA ALA A 44 -2.52 1.91 7.60
C ALA A 44 -2.69 0.39 7.74
N VAL A 45 -2.20 -0.21 8.84
CA VAL A 45 -2.40 -1.64 9.17
C VAL A 45 -3.90 -1.97 9.30
N ASP A 46 -4.66 -1.16 10.03
CA ASP A 46 -6.09 -1.40 10.22
C ASP A 46 -6.86 -1.30 8.90
N ASN A 47 -6.41 -0.44 7.98
CA ASN A 47 -6.98 -0.38 6.63
C ASN A 47 -6.62 -1.60 5.78
N LEU A 48 -5.39 -2.12 5.86
CA LEU A 48 -5.01 -3.35 5.18
C LEU A 48 -5.87 -4.55 5.62
N LYS A 49 -6.08 -4.69 6.94
CA LYS A 49 -6.98 -5.72 7.50
C LYS A 49 -8.40 -5.57 6.96
N TRP A 50 -8.93 -4.35 7.01
CA TRP A 50 -10.27 -4.07 6.49
C TRP A 50 -10.39 -4.42 5.00
N ILE A 51 -9.39 -4.07 4.17
CA ILE A 51 -9.37 -4.40 2.75
C ILE A 51 -9.38 -5.92 2.55
N SER A 52 -8.52 -6.64 3.26
CA SER A 52 -8.46 -8.11 3.21
C SER A 52 -9.82 -8.74 3.54
N GLU A 53 -10.51 -8.23 4.57
CA GLU A 53 -11.80 -8.75 5.02
C GLU A 53 -12.99 -8.38 4.10
N ASN A 54 -12.98 -7.22 3.45
CA ASN A 54 -14.15 -6.66 2.77
C ASN A 54 -14.05 -6.64 1.24
N VAL A 55 -12.83 -6.60 0.72
CA VAL A 55 -12.53 -6.57 -0.73
C VAL A 55 -11.87 -7.87 -1.16
N GLY A 56 -11.02 -8.44 -0.29
CA GLY A 56 -10.25 -9.64 -0.56
C GLY A 56 -8.79 -9.33 -0.86
N ASN A 57 -7.98 -10.38 -1.01
CA ASN A 57 -6.53 -10.29 -1.16
C ASN A 57 -6.04 -10.20 -2.61
N GLU A 58 -6.96 -10.36 -3.57
CA GLU A 58 -6.71 -10.24 -5.01
C GLU A 58 -6.69 -8.78 -5.51
N VAL A 59 -7.12 -7.83 -4.66
CA VAL A 59 -6.98 -6.41 -4.96
C VAL A 59 -5.50 -6.03 -4.93
N GLY A 60 -5.06 -5.31 -5.95
CA GLY A 60 -3.69 -4.81 -5.97
C GLY A 60 -3.48 -3.78 -4.87
N VAL A 61 -2.47 -3.94 -4.02
CA VAL A 61 -2.16 -2.98 -2.94
C VAL A 61 -0.79 -2.36 -3.14
N SER A 62 -0.72 -1.03 -3.10
CA SER A 62 0.53 -0.28 -3.17
C SER A 62 0.73 0.57 -1.92
N VAL A 63 1.83 0.35 -1.20
CA VAL A 63 2.16 1.11 0.01
C VAL A 63 3.26 2.11 -0.29
N MET A 64 2.94 3.38 -0.08
CA MET A 64 3.79 4.51 -0.42
C MET A 64 4.39 5.13 0.85
N ALA A 65 5.71 5.32 0.82
CA ALA A 65 6.50 5.97 1.87
C ALA A 65 6.75 7.48 1.63
N GLN A 66 6.16 8.05 0.58
CA GLN A 66 6.56 9.34 -0.01
C GLN A 66 6.02 10.57 0.73
N TYR A 67 5.72 10.47 2.03
CA TYR A 67 5.29 11.63 2.81
C TYR A 67 6.46 12.58 3.07
N VAL A 68 6.37 13.79 2.52
CA VAL A 68 7.34 14.87 2.75
C VAL A 68 6.61 16.04 3.43
N PRO A 69 6.98 16.39 4.68
CA PRO A 69 6.42 17.56 5.34
C PRO A 69 6.63 18.83 4.51
N ALA A 70 5.57 19.62 4.36
CA ALA A 70 5.62 20.89 3.62
C ALA A 70 4.78 21.96 4.31
N TYR A 71 5.17 23.22 4.14
CA TYR A 71 4.47 24.39 4.70
C TYR A 71 4.21 24.21 6.22
N ARG A 72 2.99 24.50 6.69
CA ARG A 72 2.58 24.39 8.10
C ARG A 72 2.71 22.99 8.69
N ALA A 73 2.78 21.93 7.87
CA ALA A 73 2.99 20.58 8.39
C ALA A 73 4.33 20.47 9.14
N THR A 74 5.33 21.27 8.76
CA THR A 74 6.65 21.31 9.44
C THR A 74 6.59 21.82 10.88
N GLU A 75 5.49 22.44 11.29
CA GLU A 75 5.31 23.00 12.64
C GLU A 75 4.42 22.12 13.53
N ILE A 76 3.77 21.09 12.95
CA ILE A 76 2.74 20.31 13.64
C ILE A 76 3.20 18.86 13.76
N GLN A 77 3.34 18.37 14.98
CA GLN A 77 3.58 16.95 15.26
C GLN A 77 2.28 16.13 15.05
N PRO A 78 2.35 14.91 14.51
CA PRO A 78 3.53 14.19 13.99
C PRO A 78 3.86 14.49 12.51
N TRP A 79 3.14 15.39 11.86
CA TRP A 79 3.21 15.73 10.43
C TRP A 79 4.53 16.40 9.99
N ASN A 80 5.34 16.85 10.94
CA ASN A 80 6.57 17.59 10.68
C ASN A 80 7.79 16.71 10.37
N ARG A 81 7.60 15.39 10.25
CA ARG A 81 8.67 14.44 9.92
C ARG A 81 8.26 13.49 8.81
N ARG A 82 9.25 12.82 8.22
CA ARG A 82 9.01 11.65 7.38
C ARG A 82 8.64 10.44 8.25
N ILE A 83 8.10 9.41 7.60
CA ILE A 83 7.85 8.13 8.26
C ILE A 83 9.18 7.49 8.67
N PHE A 84 9.17 6.78 9.80
CA PHE A 84 10.30 5.95 10.22
C PHE A 84 10.29 4.61 9.48
N ILE A 85 11.47 3.99 9.35
CA ILE A 85 11.60 2.66 8.75
C ILE A 85 10.72 1.65 9.49
N SER A 86 10.71 1.67 10.83
CA SER A 86 9.85 0.80 11.64
C SER A 86 8.35 1.00 11.41
N GLU A 87 7.92 2.21 11.04
CA GLU A 87 6.52 2.49 10.70
C GLU A 87 6.16 1.88 9.35
N TYR A 88 7.09 1.91 8.40
CA TYR A 88 6.93 1.30 7.09
C TYR A 88 6.97 -0.22 7.15
N ASP A 89 7.94 -0.78 7.88
CA ASP A 89 8.11 -2.23 8.06
C ASP A 89 6.87 -2.85 8.68
N MET A 90 6.26 -2.20 9.68
CA MET A 90 5.00 -2.67 10.28
C MET A 90 3.88 -2.83 9.25
N VAL A 91 3.76 -1.90 8.30
CA VAL A 91 2.75 -1.96 7.24
C VAL A 91 3.11 -3.04 6.23
N LYS A 92 4.39 -3.15 5.85
CA LYS A 92 4.90 -4.18 4.96
C LYS A 92 4.64 -5.58 5.52
N GLU A 93 5.10 -5.87 6.73
CA GLU A 93 4.91 -7.15 7.42
C GLU A 93 3.43 -7.53 7.49
N THR A 94 2.55 -6.56 7.73
CA THR A 94 1.10 -6.79 7.73
C THR A 94 0.60 -7.28 6.36
N MET A 95 1.09 -6.71 5.26
CA MET A 95 0.71 -7.17 3.92
C MET A 95 1.15 -8.61 3.67
N GLU A 96 2.34 -8.99 4.15
CA GLU A 96 2.87 -10.35 4.03
C GLU A 96 2.01 -11.33 4.83
N VAL A 97 1.68 -10.98 6.08
CA VAL A 97 0.84 -11.80 6.96
C VAL A 97 -0.58 -11.97 6.42
N LEU A 98 -1.15 -10.92 5.82
CA LEU A 98 -2.48 -10.96 5.22
C LEU A 98 -2.50 -11.67 3.86
N ASN A 99 -1.33 -12.00 3.29
CA ASN A 99 -1.19 -12.73 2.03
C ASN A 99 -1.87 -12.02 0.84
N PHE A 100 -1.62 -10.71 0.69
CA PHE A 100 -2.01 -9.97 -0.51
C PHE A 100 -1.23 -10.46 -1.73
N GLU A 101 -1.95 -10.76 -2.81
CA GLU A 101 -1.36 -11.45 -3.96
C GLU A 101 -0.48 -10.54 -4.83
N ILE A 102 -0.88 -9.28 -4.95
CA ILE A 102 -0.20 -8.30 -5.80
C ILE A 102 0.09 -7.04 -4.98
N CYS A 103 1.37 -6.90 -4.62
CA CYS A 103 1.86 -5.86 -3.74
C CYS A 103 2.92 -5.00 -4.45
N TRP A 104 2.84 -3.68 -4.29
CA TRP A 104 3.88 -2.74 -4.69
C TRP A 104 4.43 -1.99 -3.48
N ILE A 105 5.67 -2.31 -3.12
CA ILE A 105 6.43 -1.69 -2.05
C ILE A 105 7.46 -0.76 -2.71
N GLN A 106 7.57 0.46 -2.21
CA GLN A 106 8.51 1.47 -2.70
C GLN A 106 9.51 1.79 -1.60
N ASP A 107 10.80 1.82 -1.94
CA ASP A 107 11.84 2.16 -0.97
C ASP A 107 11.62 3.55 -0.37
N ILE A 108 11.93 3.68 0.92
CA ILE A 108 11.86 4.93 1.69
C ILE A 108 12.90 5.95 1.18
N GLU A 109 13.96 5.47 0.51
CA GLU A 109 14.99 6.31 -0.09
C GLU A 109 14.43 7.07 -1.29
N GLY A 110 13.99 8.30 -1.02
CA GLY A 110 13.73 9.30 -2.03
C GLY A 110 15.01 9.64 -2.79
N ARG A 111 15.32 8.87 -3.82
CA ARG A 111 15.83 9.39 -5.08
C ARG A 111 14.77 9.10 -6.11
N THR A 112 14.33 10.13 -6.81
CA THR A 112 13.57 10.00 -8.06
C THR A 112 14.46 9.22 -9.03
N GLU A 113 14.43 7.90 -8.97
CA GLU A 113 14.89 7.06 -10.06
C GLU A 113 13.66 6.63 -10.85
N GLU A 114 13.72 6.85 -12.15
CA GLU A 114 12.64 6.75 -13.15
C GLU A 114 12.07 5.34 -13.33
N ASN A 115 12.35 4.41 -12.42
CA ASN A 115 11.94 3.02 -12.49
C ASN A 115 11.03 2.67 -11.31
N LEU A 116 9.77 3.15 -11.38
CA LEU A 116 8.63 2.59 -10.64
C LEU A 116 8.31 1.19 -11.18
N ILE A 117 9.24 0.25 -11.07
CA ILE A 117 9.00 -1.15 -11.44
C ILE A 117 8.57 -1.88 -10.17
N GLY A 118 7.33 -2.34 -10.17
CA GLY A 118 6.79 -3.09 -9.05
C GLY A 118 7.57 -4.35 -8.76
N TYR A 119 8.07 -4.48 -7.54
CA TYR A 119 8.64 -5.73 -7.07
C TYR A 119 7.49 -6.68 -6.67
N LYS A 120 7.34 -7.80 -7.40
CA LYS A 120 6.46 -8.89 -6.95
C LYS A 120 7.06 -9.51 -5.69
N MET A 121 6.30 -9.52 -4.59
CA MET A 121 6.71 -10.29 -3.42
C MET A 121 6.80 -11.79 -3.78
N PRO A 122 7.89 -12.48 -3.43
CA PRO A 122 7.92 -13.93 -3.48
C PRO A 122 6.88 -14.48 -2.50
N PRO A 123 6.15 -15.55 -2.84
CA PRO A 123 5.23 -16.20 -1.90
C PRO A 123 6.01 -16.61 -0.65
N GLY A 124 5.47 -16.27 0.52
CA GLY A 124 6.07 -16.56 1.82
C GLY A 124 6.46 -18.03 1.89
N SER A 125 7.74 -18.30 2.17
CA SER A 125 8.25 -19.66 2.31
C SER A 125 7.52 -20.37 3.45
N THR A 126 6.66 -21.33 3.12
CA THR A 126 6.19 -22.34 4.07
C THR A 126 7.41 -23.13 4.53
N THR A 127 7.96 -22.77 5.68
CA THR A 127 8.90 -23.65 6.38
C THR A 127 8.06 -24.78 6.95
N GLY A 128 8.31 -25.99 6.46
CA GLY A 128 7.68 -27.23 6.93
C GLY A 128 8.18 -27.70 8.29
#